data_AF-A0A1L9WXK1-F1
#
_entry.id   AF-A0A1L9WXK1-F1
#
_cell.length_a   1.000
_cell.length_b   1.000
_cell.length_c   1.000
_cell.angle_alpha   90.00
_cell.angle_beta   90.00
_cell.angle_gamma   90.00
#
_symmetry.space_group_name_H-M   'P 1'
#
loop_
_entity.id
_entity.type
_entity.pdbx_description
1 polymer ?
#
loop_
_entity_poly.entity_id
_entity_poly.type
_entity_poly.pdbx_seq_one_letter_code
_entity_poly.pdbx_strand_id
1 'polypeptide(L)'
;MRIPWSLLTAATLLTPSALGTRTGPSSKSKNSTQYSVQELWTLEKTFWDNFLYPANLAQTKAINSTLFAPDIQGRVDITRVFNGSTLNTEYLFGLFSDPTHLSLVGVPVSYSITQFTAAPNTNLASATTVVTFNATSFGNLLLPVTIDTWIMWNAAGQIEQYDATFRWFGFLVDTLVGALAQQINGTATEATAYLTQLLANQICETHDSYCTGANQQYADKATCYAFLTQSIPLGKDYELGRNTLLCREVHEHMVQYDPTVHCPHIGPTGGEYCVNDQTYSQKVLQKYFRKSWLIPEVGGEGQDVWL
;
A
#
# COMPACT_ATOMS: atom_id res chain seq x y z
N MET A 1 60.19 -67.39 -31.36
CA MET A 1 61.09 -66.89 -30.30
C MET A 1 60.80 -65.40 -30.12
N ARG A 2 60.25 -65.02 -28.95
CA ARG A 2 60.10 -63.65 -28.39
C ARG A 2 59.15 -62.63 -29.08
N ILE A 3 58.14 -62.20 -28.31
CA ILE A 3 57.27 -61.00 -28.36
C ILE A 3 58.17 -59.78 -27.93
N PRO A 4 57.94 -58.46 -28.20
CA PRO A 4 56.65 -57.72 -28.12
C PRO A 4 56.40 -56.42 -28.95
N TRP A 5 55.11 -56.01 -28.90
CA TRP A 5 54.52 -54.66 -28.79
C TRP A 5 54.88 -53.51 -29.76
N SER A 6 53.87 -52.97 -30.47
CA SER A 6 53.17 -51.70 -30.12
C SER A 6 52.55 -50.93 -31.30
N LEU A 7 51.36 -50.36 -31.01
CA LEU A 7 50.73 -49.13 -31.53
C LEU A 7 49.75 -49.19 -32.72
N LEU A 8 48.47 -49.05 -32.33
CA LEU A 8 47.36 -48.49 -33.11
C LEU A 8 47.59 -47.00 -33.43
N THR A 9 47.07 -46.54 -34.57
CA THR A 9 46.29 -45.29 -34.68
C THR A 9 45.36 -45.39 -35.88
N ALA A 10 44.05 -45.28 -35.63
CA ALA A 10 43.02 -45.17 -36.66
C ALA A 10 42.42 -43.75 -36.61
N ALA A 11 42.36 -43.13 -37.78
CA ALA A 11 41.81 -41.80 -38.02
C ALA A 11 40.28 -41.79 -37.87
N THR A 12 39.73 -40.75 -37.24
CA THR A 12 38.30 -40.45 -37.29
C THR A 12 38.06 -38.97 -37.59
N LEU A 13 37.01 -38.78 -38.39
CA LEU A 13 36.62 -37.58 -39.12
C LEU A 13 36.04 -36.49 -38.20
N LEU A 14 36.33 -35.23 -38.55
CA LEU A 14 35.78 -34.02 -37.95
C LEU A 14 34.36 -33.75 -38.47
N THR A 15 33.42 -33.50 -37.57
CA THR A 15 32.18 -32.74 -37.83
C THR A 15 32.03 -31.66 -36.75
N PRO A 16 31.76 -30.39 -37.09
CA PRO A 16 31.57 -29.34 -36.10
C PRO A 16 30.11 -29.31 -35.64
N SER A 17 29.86 -29.63 -34.36
CA SER A 17 28.59 -29.35 -33.70
C SER A 17 28.63 -27.94 -33.11
N ALA A 18 27.84 -27.04 -33.69
CA ALA A 18 27.60 -25.71 -33.14
C ALA A 18 26.79 -25.82 -31.83
N LEU A 19 27.42 -25.54 -30.68
CA LEU A 19 26.72 -25.30 -29.42
C LEU A 19 26.09 -23.90 -29.47
N GLY A 20 24.80 -23.84 -29.74
CA GLY A 20 23.96 -22.69 -29.40
C GLY A 20 23.34 -22.90 -28.03
N THR A 21 23.95 -22.38 -26.97
CA THR A 21 23.31 -22.25 -25.65
C THR A 21 22.41 -21.02 -25.65
N ARG A 22 21.12 -21.20 -25.97
CA ARG A 22 20.07 -20.25 -25.59
C ARG A 22 19.75 -20.45 -24.11
N THR A 23 20.30 -19.61 -23.25
CA THR A 23 19.83 -19.44 -21.87
C THR A 23 18.61 -18.51 -21.90
N GLY A 24 17.40 -19.09 -21.97
CA GLY A 24 16.19 -18.39 -21.53
C GLY A 24 16.13 -18.38 -20.00
N PRO A 25 15.48 -17.39 -19.36
CA PRO A 25 15.33 -17.37 -17.92
C PRO A 25 14.40 -18.50 -17.50
N SER A 26 14.96 -19.48 -16.79
CA SER A 26 14.22 -20.54 -16.13
C SER A 26 13.49 -19.96 -14.91
N SER A 27 12.22 -19.60 -15.05
CA SER A 27 11.33 -19.33 -13.92
C SER A 27 11.01 -20.63 -13.18
N LYS A 28 11.97 -21.14 -12.40
CA LYS A 28 11.65 -22.17 -11.40
C LYS A 28 10.99 -21.47 -10.23
N SER A 29 9.72 -21.78 -9.99
CA SER A 29 9.02 -21.39 -8.75
C SER A 29 9.85 -21.87 -7.56
N LYS A 30 10.34 -20.93 -6.76
CA LYS A 30 11.03 -21.24 -5.51
C LYS A 30 10.00 -21.88 -4.58
N ASN A 31 10.23 -23.10 -4.12
CA ASN A 31 9.30 -23.81 -3.23
C ASN A 31 9.63 -23.56 -1.75
N SER A 32 10.36 -22.49 -1.45
CA SER A 32 10.87 -22.16 -0.11
C SER A 32 10.53 -20.72 0.23
N THR A 33 10.02 -20.50 1.43
CA THR A 33 9.81 -19.18 2.05
C THR A 33 11.12 -18.62 2.63
N GLN A 34 12.28 -19.08 2.17
CA GLN A 34 13.56 -18.59 2.65
C GLN A 34 14.24 -17.75 1.58
N TYR A 35 14.49 -16.50 1.95
CA TYR A 35 15.17 -15.53 1.11
C TYR A 35 16.50 -15.13 1.74
N SER A 36 17.48 -14.87 0.88
CA SER A 36 18.65 -14.12 1.28
C SER A 36 18.28 -12.66 1.55
N VAL A 37 19.12 -11.96 2.32
CA VAL A 37 18.95 -10.51 2.57
C VAL A 37 18.87 -9.71 1.26
N GLN A 38 19.65 -10.11 0.24
CA GLN A 38 19.64 -9.45 -1.07
C GLN A 38 18.33 -9.68 -1.86
N GLU A 39 17.74 -10.87 -1.74
CA GLU A 39 16.43 -11.15 -2.34
C GLU A 39 15.33 -10.34 -1.65
N LEU A 40 15.34 -10.27 -0.31
CA LEU A 40 14.39 -9.44 0.45
C LEU A 40 14.52 -7.95 0.10
N TRP A 41 15.74 -7.44 -0.02
CA TRP A 41 15.98 -6.07 -0.51
C TRP A 41 15.41 -5.84 -1.92
N THR A 42 15.49 -6.85 -2.79
CA THR A 42 14.95 -6.75 -4.15
C THR A 42 13.43 -6.76 -4.14
N LEU A 43 12.80 -7.59 -3.30
CA LEU A 43 11.35 -7.65 -3.11
C LEU A 43 10.81 -6.34 -2.52
N GLU A 44 11.48 -5.79 -1.50
CA GLU A 44 11.15 -4.49 -0.89
C GLU A 44 11.11 -3.38 -1.95
N LYS A 45 12.19 -3.25 -2.75
CA LYS A 45 12.23 -2.27 -3.84
C LYS A 45 11.19 -2.53 -4.92
N THR A 46 10.90 -3.81 -5.23
CA THR A 46 9.89 -4.15 -6.24
C THR A 46 8.53 -3.60 -5.85
N PHE A 47 8.16 -3.65 -4.56
CA PHE A 47 6.94 -3.01 -4.07
C PHE A 47 6.98 -1.49 -4.31
N TRP A 48 8.02 -0.81 -3.83
CA TRP A 48 8.13 0.65 -3.95
C TRP A 48 8.19 1.14 -5.40
N ASP A 49 8.88 0.42 -6.28
CA ASP A 49 8.93 0.72 -7.73
C ASP A 49 7.53 0.67 -8.36
N ASN A 50 6.66 -0.23 -7.90
CA ASN A 50 5.27 -0.33 -8.36
C ASN A 50 4.31 0.60 -7.60
N PHE A 51 4.70 1.11 -6.44
CA PHE A 51 3.93 2.09 -5.67
C PHE A 51 3.97 3.49 -6.30
N LEU A 52 5.07 3.83 -6.98
CA LEU A 52 5.23 5.13 -7.64
C LEU A 52 4.22 5.34 -8.79
N TYR A 53 3.75 6.57 -8.95
CA TYR A 53 3.04 6.99 -10.16
C TYR A 53 4.02 7.21 -11.32
N PRO A 54 3.72 6.78 -12.56
CA PRO A 54 2.49 6.11 -13.00
C PRO A 54 2.56 4.57 -12.99
N ALA A 55 3.58 3.95 -12.38
CA ALA A 55 3.70 2.49 -12.34
C ALA A 55 2.53 1.83 -11.59
N ASN A 56 2.03 2.48 -10.53
CA ASN A 56 0.87 2.05 -9.76
C ASN A 56 -0.41 1.91 -10.58
N LEU A 57 -0.55 2.64 -11.70
CA LEU A 57 -1.72 2.53 -12.58
C LEU A 57 -1.95 1.13 -13.14
N ALA A 58 -0.86 0.39 -13.42
CA ALA A 58 -0.96 -0.98 -13.90
C ALA A 58 -1.50 -1.90 -12.80
N GLN A 59 -1.11 -1.66 -11.55
CA GLN A 59 -1.55 -2.43 -10.40
C GLN A 59 -3.03 -2.14 -10.07
N THR A 60 -3.43 -0.87 -10.04
CA THR A 60 -4.83 -0.45 -9.80
C THR A 60 -5.78 -1.10 -10.81
N LYS A 61 -5.41 -1.13 -12.10
CA LYS A 61 -6.23 -1.73 -13.16
C LYS A 61 -6.31 -3.25 -13.09
N ALA A 62 -5.34 -3.92 -12.49
CA ALA A 62 -5.34 -5.36 -12.34
C ALA A 62 -6.37 -5.85 -11.31
N ILE A 63 -6.85 -4.97 -10.42
CA ILE A 63 -7.75 -5.24 -9.28
C ILE A 63 -7.12 -6.16 -8.23
N ASN A 64 -6.50 -7.26 -8.64
CA ASN A 64 -5.71 -8.15 -7.82
C ASN A 64 -4.25 -8.09 -8.31
N SER A 65 -3.45 -7.22 -7.70
CA SER A 65 -2.02 -7.12 -8.02
C SER A 65 -1.32 -8.47 -7.83
N THR A 66 -0.49 -8.86 -8.80
CA THR A 66 0.34 -10.06 -8.69
C THR A 66 1.41 -9.96 -7.61
N LEU A 67 1.64 -8.76 -7.07
CA LEU A 67 2.55 -8.52 -5.95
C LEU A 67 1.98 -9.02 -4.62
N PHE A 68 0.68 -9.28 -4.53
CA PHE A 68 0.01 -9.69 -3.30
C PHE A 68 -0.43 -11.16 -3.36
N ALA A 69 -0.28 -11.85 -2.24
CA ALA A 69 -0.94 -13.13 -2.04
C ALA A 69 -2.47 -12.93 -2.06
N PRO A 70 -3.27 -13.87 -2.57
CA PRO A 70 -4.73 -13.72 -2.63
C PRO A 70 -5.37 -13.40 -1.27
N ASP A 71 -4.83 -13.96 -0.19
CA ASP A 71 -5.30 -13.84 1.19
C ASP A 71 -4.46 -12.89 2.06
N ILE A 72 -3.73 -11.96 1.43
CA ILE A 72 -2.89 -10.95 2.09
C ILE A 72 -3.61 -10.24 3.27
N GLN A 73 -2.87 -9.99 4.34
CA GLN A 73 -3.31 -9.19 5.48
C GLN A 73 -2.50 -7.90 5.60
N GLY A 74 -3.13 -6.76 5.37
CA GLY A 74 -2.49 -5.45 5.48
C GLY A 74 -2.99 -4.67 6.69
N ARG A 75 -2.10 -3.94 7.36
CA ARG A 75 -2.48 -2.96 8.39
C ARG A 75 -1.73 -1.66 8.17
N VAL A 76 -2.43 -0.54 8.32
CA VAL A 76 -1.84 0.81 8.29
C VAL A 76 -2.29 1.54 9.56
N ASP A 77 -1.32 2.06 10.31
CA ASP A 77 -1.51 2.58 11.67
C ASP A 77 -2.58 3.68 11.78
N ILE A 78 -2.64 4.62 10.84
CA ILE A 78 -3.59 5.74 10.87
C ILE A 78 -4.97 5.41 10.30
N THR A 79 -5.10 4.29 9.58
CA THR A 79 -6.38 3.80 9.02
C THR A 79 -6.86 2.54 9.76
N ARG A 80 -6.85 1.38 9.10
CA ARG A 80 -7.43 0.10 9.51
C ARG A 80 -6.61 -1.09 8.99
N VAL A 81 -7.28 -2.24 8.93
CA VAL A 81 -6.82 -3.50 8.38
C VAL A 81 -7.49 -3.78 7.03
N PHE A 82 -6.80 -4.48 6.14
CA PHE A 82 -7.20 -4.75 4.76
C PHE A 82 -7.04 -6.24 4.47
N ASN A 83 -8.15 -6.93 4.22
CA ASN A 83 -8.14 -8.37 4.00
C ASN A 83 -8.28 -8.72 2.51
N GLY A 84 -7.34 -9.50 1.99
CA GLY A 84 -7.37 -10.00 0.63
C GLY A 84 -6.80 -9.05 -0.41
N SER A 85 -6.42 -9.62 -1.55
CA SER A 85 -5.65 -8.90 -2.59
C SER A 85 -6.39 -7.71 -3.21
N THR A 86 -7.71 -7.75 -3.34
CA THR A 86 -8.52 -6.68 -3.94
C THR A 86 -8.40 -5.38 -3.14
N LEU A 87 -8.76 -5.42 -1.85
CA LEU A 87 -8.66 -4.25 -0.98
C LEU A 87 -7.22 -3.74 -0.89
N ASN A 88 -6.24 -4.63 -0.71
CA ASN A 88 -4.85 -4.18 -0.63
C ASN A 88 -4.37 -3.51 -1.93
N THR A 89 -4.84 -3.97 -3.10
CA THR A 89 -4.53 -3.33 -4.40
C THR A 89 -5.15 -1.94 -4.50
N GLU A 90 -6.43 -1.80 -4.15
CA GLU A 90 -7.15 -0.54 -4.20
C GLU A 90 -6.55 0.51 -3.26
N TYR A 91 -6.21 0.14 -2.02
CA TYR A 91 -5.69 1.10 -1.05
C TYR A 91 -4.23 1.46 -1.28
N LEU A 92 -3.38 0.48 -1.61
CA LEU A 92 -1.95 0.77 -1.79
C LEU A 92 -1.63 1.38 -3.15
N PHE A 93 -2.41 1.08 -4.20
CA PHE A 93 -2.15 1.62 -5.53
C PHE A 93 -3.22 2.60 -6.00
N GLY A 94 -4.50 2.31 -5.75
CA GLY A 94 -5.63 3.14 -6.20
C GLY A 94 -5.67 4.51 -5.53
N LEU A 95 -5.47 4.59 -4.21
CA LEU A 95 -5.51 5.84 -3.44
C LEU A 95 -4.56 6.93 -3.99
N PHE A 96 -3.45 6.52 -4.60
CA PHE A 96 -2.41 7.44 -5.08
C PHE A 96 -2.23 7.41 -6.60
N SER A 97 -3.30 7.05 -7.33
CA SER A 97 -3.25 6.82 -8.78
C SER A 97 -3.73 7.99 -9.64
N ASP A 98 -4.43 8.97 -9.06
CA ASP A 98 -5.02 10.07 -9.83
C ASP A 98 -4.40 11.43 -9.42
N PRO A 99 -3.51 12.02 -10.23
CA PRO A 99 -2.94 13.32 -9.95
C PRO A 99 -3.91 14.48 -10.20
N THR A 100 -5.06 14.24 -10.83
CA THR A 100 -6.06 15.26 -11.18
C THR A 100 -7.19 15.38 -10.16
N HIS A 101 -7.35 14.34 -9.34
CA HIS A 101 -8.34 14.29 -8.27
C HIS A 101 -7.82 14.95 -6.98
N LEU A 102 -8.72 15.54 -6.19
CA LEU A 102 -8.35 16.16 -4.91
C LEU A 102 -7.82 15.09 -3.94
N SER A 103 -6.58 15.23 -3.47
CA SER A 103 -5.96 14.31 -2.51
C SER A 103 -5.13 15.08 -1.48
N LEU A 104 -5.14 14.62 -0.23
CA LEU A 104 -4.34 15.22 0.85
C LEU A 104 -2.84 15.27 0.53
N VAL A 105 -2.28 14.19 0.00
CA VAL A 105 -0.84 14.08 -0.31
C VAL A 105 -0.55 13.99 -1.80
N GLY A 106 -1.54 13.67 -2.63
CA GLY A 106 -1.37 13.48 -4.07
C GLY A 106 -0.66 12.16 -4.40
N VAL A 107 0.25 12.17 -5.39
CA VAL A 107 0.82 10.94 -5.96
C VAL A 107 2.30 10.74 -5.60
N PRO A 108 2.76 9.52 -5.29
CA PRO A 108 4.16 9.24 -5.00
C PRO A 108 4.99 9.30 -6.28
N VAL A 109 6.11 10.05 -6.28
CA VAL A 109 6.93 10.28 -7.48
C VAL A 109 8.36 9.76 -7.34
N SER A 110 8.85 9.59 -6.11
CA SER A 110 10.15 8.97 -5.85
C SER A 110 10.19 8.41 -4.44
N TYR A 111 11.13 7.51 -4.18
CA TYR A 111 11.37 6.99 -2.83
C TYR A 111 12.86 6.79 -2.56
N SER A 112 13.20 6.72 -1.27
CA SER A 112 14.51 6.30 -0.78
C SER A 112 14.33 5.45 0.47
N ILE A 113 14.83 4.21 0.44
CA ILE A 113 14.89 3.36 1.63
C ILE A 113 16.10 3.80 2.45
N THR A 114 15.85 4.34 3.62
CA THR A 114 16.87 4.94 4.51
C THR A 114 17.34 3.99 5.60
N GLN A 115 16.50 3.03 5.98
CA GLN A 115 16.82 1.98 6.94
C GLN A 115 16.24 0.68 6.39
N PHE A 116 17.00 -0.42 6.48
CA PHE A 116 16.55 -1.74 6.07
C PHE A 116 17.20 -2.80 6.95
N THR A 117 16.40 -3.76 7.40
CA THR A 117 16.89 -4.91 8.13
C THR A 117 16.13 -6.16 7.72
N ALA A 118 16.87 -7.27 7.66
CA ALA A 118 16.35 -8.59 7.37
C ALA A 118 17.30 -9.64 7.94
N ALA A 119 16.74 -10.76 8.39
CA ALA A 119 17.53 -11.93 8.77
C ALA A 119 17.74 -12.85 7.54
N PRO A 120 18.89 -13.53 7.40
CA PRO A 120 19.08 -14.50 6.33
C PRO A 120 18.16 -15.71 6.50
N ASN A 121 17.71 -16.28 5.39
CA ASN A 121 16.82 -17.45 5.35
C ASN A 121 15.46 -17.23 6.02
N THR A 122 15.00 -15.99 6.07
CA THR A 122 13.63 -15.64 6.47
C THR A 122 12.82 -15.13 5.27
N ASN A 123 11.55 -14.83 5.49
CA ASN A 123 10.68 -14.14 4.54
C ASN A 123 10.21 -12.78 5.04
N LEU A 124 10.94 -12.18 5.98
CA LEU A 124 10.53 -10.98 6.68
C LEU A 124 11.62 -9.92 6.57
N ALA A 125 11.22 -8.71 6.22
CA ALA A 125 12.06 -7.53 6.31
C ALA A 125 11.29 -6.38 6.96
N SER A 126 12.06 -5.44 7.51
CA SER A 126 11.54 -4.15 7.92
C SER A 126 12.37 -3.04 7.33
N ALA A 127 11.71 -1.95 6.93
CA ALA A 127 12.34 -0.82 6.29
C ALA A 127 11.73 0.51 6.75
N THR A 128 12.53 1.57 6.67
CA THR A 128 12.06 2.96 6.73
C THR A 128 12.27 3.58 5.36
N THR A 129 11.18 3.98 4.72
CA THR A 129 11.19 4.56 3.38
C THR A 129 10.71 5.99 3.42
N VAL A 130 11.47 6.90 2.84
CA VAL A 130 11.04 8.28 2.58
C VAL A 130 10.50 8.33 1.16
N VAL A 131 9.19 8.52 1.02
CA VAL A 131 8.51 8.67 -0.26
C VAL A 131 8.23 10.14 -0.49
N THR A 132 8.64 10.68 -1.63
CA THR A 132 8.23 12.03 -2.04
C THR A 132 6.90 11.94 -2.76
N PHE A 133 5.90 12.60 -2.20
CA PHE A 133 4.60 12.80 -2.82
C PHE A 133 4.54 14.15 -3.52
N ASN A 134 3.83 14.20 -4.65
CA ASN A 134 3.46 15.43 -5.32
C ASN A 134 1.99 15.74 -5.01
N ALA A 135 1.76 16.68 -4.08
CA ALA A 135 0.44 17.17 -3.71
C ALA A 135 -0.06 18.15 -4.79
N THR A 136 -0.54 17.60 -5.90
CA THR A 136 -1.02 18.35 -7.07
C THR A 136 -2.13 19.34 -6.72
N SER A 137 -2.99 18.95 -5.78
CA SER A 137 -4.07 19.78 -5.23
C SER A 137 -3.59 21.02 -4.44
N PHE A 138 -2.33 21.02 -4.02
CA PHE A 138 -1.69 22.08 -3.23
C PHE A 138 -0.57 22.75 -4.03
N GLY A 139 -0.80 22.99 -5.32
CA GLY A 139 0.14 23.71 -6.19
C GLY A 139 1.40 22.91 -6.56
N ASN A 140 1.29 21.59 -6.65
CA ASN A 140 2.42 20.67 -6.86
C ASN A 140 3.48 20.74 -5.74
N LEU A 141 3.02 20.88 -4.49
CA LEU A 141 3.88 20.86 -3.32
C LEU A 141 4.50 19.46 -3.17
N LEU A 142 5.82 19.38 -3.22
CA LEU A 142 6.55 18.12 -2.99
C LEU A 142 6.74 17.90 -1.49
N LEU A 143 6.23 16.78 -0.99
CA LEU A 143 6.24 16.44 0.43
C LEU A 143 6.93 15.10 0.68
N PRO A 144 8.00 15.07 1.50
CA PRO A 144 8.57 13.81 1.96
C PRO A 144 7.68 13.21 3.06
N VAL A 145 7.22 11.98 2.84
CA VAL A 145 6.45 11.19 3.81
C VAL A 145 7.29 9.99 4.22
N THR A 146 7.48 9.80 5.52
CA THR A 146 8.26 8.67 6.05
C THR A 146 7.31 7.53 6.42
N ILE A 147 7.51 6.36 5.82
CA ILE A 147 6.70 5.16 6.03
C ILE A 147 7.62 4.07 6.56
N ASP A 148 7.30 3.56 7.75
CA ASP A 148 7.93 2.38 8.32
C ASP A 148 7.11 1.15 7.95
N THR A 149 7.77 0.08 7.50
CA THR A 149 7.10 -1.15 7.09
C THR A 149 7.70 -2.37 7.78
N TRP A 150 6.85 -3.32 8.11
CA TRP A 150 7.18 -4.74 8.25
C TRP A 150 6.47 -5.47 7.11
N ILE A 151 7.21 -6.23 6.30
CA ILE A 151 6.66 -6.92 5.14
C ILE A 151 7.12 -8.37 5.14
N MET A 152 6.15 -9.27 4.96
CA MET A 152 6.37 -10.70 4.84
C MET A 152 6.00 -11.18 3.45
N TRP A 153 6.81 -12.08 2.88
CA TRP A 153 6.58 -12.65 1.55
C TRP A 153 6.31 -14.17 1.59
N ASN A 154 5.43 -14.65 0.72
CA ASN A 154 5.24 -16.09 0.49
C ASN A 154 6.36 -16.65 -0.40
N ALA A 155 6.36 -17.95 -0.68
CA ALA A 155 7.39 -18.60 -1.52
C ALA A 155 7.40 -18.13 -3.00
N ALA A 156 6.31 -17.50 -3.47
CA ALA A 156 6.20 -16.93 -4.80
C ALA A 156 6.70 -15.48 -4.88
N GLY A 157 7.20 -14.91 -3.77
CA GLY A 157 7.66 -13.53 -3.70
C GLY A 157 6.53 -12.50 -3.62
N GLN A 158 5.32 -12.95 -3.28
CA GLN A 158 4.17 -12.08 -3.09
C GLN A 158 4.07 -11.68 -1.63
N ILE A 159 3.67 -10.45 -1.34
CA ILE A 159 3.44 -10.00 0.03
C ILE A 159 2.23 -10.75 0.59
N GLU A 160 2.42 -11.40 1.74
CA GLU A 160 1.39 -12.15 2.44
C GLU A 160 0.87 -11.42 3.68
N GLN A 161 1.70 -10.59 4.31
CA GLN A 161 1.23 -9.62 5.29
C GLN A 161 2.16 -8.42 5.36
N TYR A 162 1.60 -7.26 5.70
CA TYR A 162 2.37 -6.07 6.02
C TYR A 162 1.75 -5.28 7.18
N ASP A 163 2.61 -4.58 7.91
CA ASP A 163 2.23 -3.58 8.90
C ASP A 163 2.98 -2.29 8.59
N ALA A 164 2.25 -1.21 8.35
CA ALA A 164 2.80 0.07 7.93
C ALA A 164 2.46 1.19 8.91
N THR A 165 3.42 2.08 9.15
CA THR A 165 3.27 3.24 10.01
C THR A 165 3.66 4.51 9.27
N PHE A 166 2.74 5.48 9.21
CA PHE A 166 3.02 6.81 8.68
C PHE A 166 3.62 7.67 9.78
N ARG A 167 4.95 7.82 9.76
CA ARG A 167 5.66 8.51 10.83
C ARG A 167 5.35 10.01 10.79
N TRP A 168 4.95 10.55 11.94
CA TRP A 168 4.63 11.97 12.14
C TRP A 168 3.50 12.50 11.26
N PHE A 169 2.49 11.67 10.97
CA PHE A 169 1.38 12.06 10.12
C PHE A 169 0.69 13.37 10.58
N GLY A 170 0.57 13.61 11.88
CA GLY A 170 0.04 14.89 12.38
C GLY A 170 0.85 16.11 11.95
N PHE A 171 2.18 16.00 11.94
CA PHE A 171 3.04 17.08 11.47
C PHE A 171 2.94 17.28 9.94
N LEU A 172 2.72 16.20 9.19
CA LEU A 172 2.42 16.29 7.76
C LEU A 172 1.11 17.06 7.52
N VAL A 173 0.06 16.75 8.28
CA VAL A 173 -1.23 17.46 8.19
C VAL A 173 -1.07 18.95 8.55
N ASP A 174 -0.35 19.27 9.62
CA ASP A 174 -0.06 20.68 9.98
C ASP A 174 0.70 21.42 8.88
N THR A 175 1.63 20.73 8.21
CA THR A 175 2.40 21.29 7.08
C THR A 175 1.49 21.61 5.90
N LEU A 176 0.56 20.69 5.56
CA LEU A 176 -0.43 20.90 4.49
C LEU A 176 -1.37 22.06 4.80
N VAL A 177 -1.90 22.11 6.03
CA VAL A 177 -2.76 23.21 6.48
C VAL A 177 -2.01 24.55 6.45
N GLY A 178 -0.74 24.57 6.85
CA GLY A 178 0.11 25.75 6.80
C GLY A 178 0.35 26.25 5.36
N ALA A 179 0.62 25.34 4.42
CA ALA A 179 0.78 25.67 3.01
C ALA A 179 -0.52 26.23 2.42
N LEU A 180 -1.67 25.61 2.75
CA LEU A 180 -2.98 26.09 2.33
C LEU A 180 -3.31 27.48 2.92
N ALA A 181 -2.97 27.71 4.19
CA ALA A 181 -3.15 29.01 4.85
C ALA A 181 -2.38 30.12 4.12
N GLN A 182 -1.15 29.84 3.68
CA GLN A 182 -0.37 30.77 2.85
C GLN A 182 -1.04 31.01 1.49
N GLN A 183 -1.53 29.95 0.84
CA GLN A 183 -2.17 30.04 -0.47
C GLN A 183 -3.45 30.90 -0.44
N ILE A 184 -4.24 30.82 0.63
CA ILE A 184 -5.46 31.62 0.80
C ILE A 184 -5.23 32.95 1.52
N ASN A 185 -3.99 33.29 1.87
CA ASN A 185 -3.62 34.46 2.67
C ASN A 185 -4.44 34.57 3.98
N GLY A 186 -4.56 33.45 4.70
CA GLY A 186 -5.37 33.30 5.91
C GLY A 186 -4.62 32.63 7.05
N THR A 187 -5.37 32.29 8.10
CA THR A 187 -4.91 31.57 9.30
C THR A 187 -5.04 30.06 9.12
N ALA A 188 -4.37 29.28 9.99
CA ALA A 188 -4.52 27.82 10.01
C ALA A 188 -5.97 27.38 10.25
N THR A 189 -6.74 28.13 11.07
CA THR A 189 -8.16 27.87 11.31
C THR A 189 -9.00 28.07 10.05
N GLU A 190 -8.77 29.17 9.32
CA GLU A 190 -9.47 29.44 8.05
C GLU A 190 -9.09 28.41 6.99
N ALA A 191 -7.82 28.00 6.91
CA ALA A 191 -7.36 26.96 6.02
C ALA A 191 -7.97 25.58 6.34
N THR A 192 -8.09 25.25 7.62
CA THR A 192 -8.73 24.00 8.08
C THR A 192 -10.23 23.99 7.72
N ALA A 193 -10.92 25.11 7.94
CA ALA A 193 -12.31 25.27 7.54
C ALA A 193 -12.46 25.15 6.02
N TYR A 194 -11.60 25.83 5.25
CA TYR A 194 -11.60 25.76 3.79
C TYR A 194 -11.33 24.33 3.28
N LEU A 195 -10.34 23.63 3.83
CA LEU A 195 -10.06 22.23 3.52
C LEU A 195 -11.26 21.33 3.80
N THR A 196 -11.93 21.53 4.95
CA THR A 196 -13.16 20.78 5.29
C THR A 196 -14.22 20.96 4.21
N GLN A 197 -14.40 22.16 3.69
CA GLN A 197 -15.35 22.42 2.61
C GLN A 197 -14.94 21.78 1.29
N LEU A 198 -13.66 21.84 0.94
CA LEU A 198 -13.14 21.22 -0.28
C LEU A 198 -13.35 19.71 -0.26
N LEU A 199 -12.95 19.04 0.83
CA LEU A 199 -13.10 17.59 0.98
C LEU A 199 -14.57 17.18 0.95
N ALA A 200 -15.44 17.89 1.67
CA ALA A 200 -16.87 17.59 1.68
C ALA A 200 -17.49 17.72 0.28
N ASN A 201 -17.16 18.77 -0.47
CA ASN A 201 -17.65 18.95 -1.83
C ASN A 201 -17.17 17.83 -2.76
N GLN A 202 -15.89 17.48 -2.70
CA GLN A 202 -15.33 16.40 -3.53
C GLN A 202 -16.01 15.06 -3.25
N ILE A 203 -16.15 14.69 -1.97
CA ILE A 203 -16.80 13.44 -1.58
C ILE A 203 -18.26 13.41 -2.07
N CYS A 204 -18.98 14.53 -1.98
CA CYS A 204 -20.35 14.59 -2.48
C CYS A 204 -20.44 14.55 -4.01
N GLU A 205 -19.44 15.06 -4.74
CA GLU A 205 -19.36 14.92 -6.20
C GLU A 205 -19.07 13.48 -6.63
N THR A 206 -18.16 12.81 -5.92
CA THR A 206 -17.91 11.38 -6.09
C THR A 206 -19.17 10.56 -5.77
N HIS A 207 -19.86 10.89 -4.69
CA HIS A 207 -21.13 10.26 -4.31
C HIS A 207 -22.21 10.43 -5.39
N ASP A 208 -22.47 11.65 -5.86
CA ASP A 208 -23.47 11.91 -6.92
C ASP A 208 -23.14 11.17 -8.23
N SER A 209 -21.85 11.04 -8.55
CA SER A 209 -21.39 10.44 -9.81
C SER A 209 -21.52 8.92 -9.82
N TYR A 210 -21.23 8.25 -8.69
CA TYR A 210 -21.02 6.80 -8.66
C TYR A 210 -21.94 6.06 -7.69
N CYS A 211 -22.42 6.71 -6.64
CA CYS A 211 -23.24 6.09 -5.59
C CYS A 211 -24.71 6.32 -5.85
N THR A 212 -25.21 5.66 -6.89
CA THR A 212 -26.60 5.75 -7.35
C THR A 212 -27.36 4.43 -7.17
N GLY A 213 -28.69 4.48 -7.27
CA GLY A 213 -29.54 3.28 -7.21
C GLY A 213 -29.39 2.55 -5.87
N ALA A 214 -29.02 1.27 -5.90
CA ALA A 214 -28.81 0.47 -4.68
C ALA A 214 -27.63 0.96 -3.82
N ASN A 215 -26.69 1.71 -4.42
CA ASN A 215 -25.51 2.25 -3.74
C ASN A 215 -25.74 3.68 -3.22
N GLN A 216 -26.96 4.23 -3.34
CA GLN A 216 -27.29 5.58 -2.86
C GLN A 216 -27.12 5.70 -1.34
N GLN A 217 -26.25 6.62 -0.89
CA GLN A 217 -25.98 6.87 0.53
C GLN A 217 -26.67 8.11 1.09
N TYR A 218 -26.79 9.16 0.27
CA TYR A 218 -27.43 10.42 0.62
C TYR A 218 -28.60 10.70 -0.33
N ALA A 219 -29.63 11.40 0.13
CA ALA A 219 -30.75 11.76 -0.73
C ALA A 219 -30.34 12.72 -1.86
N ASP A 220 -29.43 13.64 -1.56
CA ASP A 220 -28.90 14.65 -2.48
C ASP A 220 -27.55 15.22 -1.97
N LYS A 221 -26.88 15.99 -2.84
CA LYS A 221 -25.62 16.69 -2.54
C LYS A 221 -25.69 17.57 -1.30
N ALA A 222 -26.82 18.24 -1.06
CA ALA A 222 -26.99 19.13 0.09
C ALA A 222 -27.00 18.36 1.41
N THR A 223 -27.67 17.21 1.43
CA THR A 223 -27.71 16.29 2.58
C THR A 223 -26.33 15.68 2.83
N CYS A 224 -25.63 15.26 1.78
CA CYS A 224 -24.25 14.81 1.87
C CYS A 224 -23.35 15.87 2.51
N TYR A 225 -23.37 17.08 1.95
CA TYR A 225 -22.53 18.18 2.41
C TYR A 225 -22.83 18.59 3.85
N ALA A 226 -24.11 18.68 4.23
CA ALA A 226 -24.51 18.99 5.60
C ALA A 226 -24.02 17.92 6.59
N PHE A 227 -24.14 16.64 6.24
CA PHE A 227 -23.62 15.56 7.09
C PHE A 227 -22.10 15.68 7.28
N LEU A 228 -21.35 15.79 6.17
CA LEU A 228 -19.89 15.81 6.17
C LEU A 228 -19.29 17.03 6.89
N THR A 229 -20.01 18.15 6.95
CA THR A 229 -19.53 19.40 7.56
C THR A 229 -20.09 19.68 8.96
N GLN A 230 -21.21 19.04 9.34
CA GLN A 230 -21.92 19.38 10.59
C GLN A 230 -22.10 18.18 11.53
N SER A 231 -22.11 16.95 11.01
CA SER A 231 -22.45 15.76 11.82
C SER A 231 -21.23 14.93 12.21
N ILE A 232 -20.10 15.09 11.51
CA ILE A 232 -18.85 14.38 11.78
C ILE A 232 -17.70 15.38 11.90
N PRO A 233 -16.65 15.08 12.68
CA PRO A 233 -15.45 15.92 12.73
C PRO A 233 -14.60 15.73 11.46
N LEU A 234 -13.72 16.69 11.18
CA LEU A 234 -12.66 16.53 10.18
C LEU A 234 -11.86 15.24 10.45
N GLY A 235 -11.47 15.04 11.70
CA GLY A 235 -10.66 13.92 12.19
C GLY A 235 -9.27 14.37 12.61
N LYS A 236 -8.67 13.61 13.51
CA LYS A 236 -7.26 13.77 13.91
C LYS A 236 -6.34 12.90 13.05
N ASP A 237 -5.05 13.08 13.23
CA ASP A 237 -3.97 12.40 12.52
C ASP A 237 -3.96 10.87 12.65
N TYR A 238 -4.59 10.30 13.68
CA TYR A 238 -4.75 8.85 13.85
C TYR A 238 -6.17 8.34 13.52
N GLU A 239 -7.01 9.18 12.91
CA GLU A 239 -8.46 8.94 12.77
C GLU A 239 -8.92 8.77 11.31
N LEU A 240 -8.01 8.40 10.40
CA LEU A 240 -8.35 8.05 9.00
C LEU A 240 -9.04 6.67 8.90
N GLY A 241 -9.20 5.97 10.02
CA GLY A 241 -10.06 4.78 10.14
C GLY A 241 -11.24 5.00 11.10
N ARG A 242 -11.62 6.23 11.42
CA ARG A 242 -12.72 6.53 12.35
C ARG A 242 -13.89 7.21 11.64
N ASN A 243 -14.98 7.49 12.35
CA ASN A 243 -16.10 8.25 11.78
C ASN A 243 -15.75 9.73 11.60
N THR A 244 -14.98 10.03 10.55
CA THR A 244 -14.41 11.34 10.28
C THR A 244 -14.52 11.68 8.79
N LEU A 245 -14.33 12.96 8.45
CA LEU A 245 -14.24 13.41 7.07
C LEU A 245 -12.97 12.89 6.39
N LEU A 246 -11.83 12.89 7.10
CA LEU A 246 -10.56 12.39 6.58
C LEU A 246 -10.62 10.89 6.23
N CYS A 247 -11.35 10.07 7.00
CA CYS A 247 -11.58 8.67 6.61
C CYS A 247 -12.32 8.62 5.26
N ARG A 248 -13.39 9.41 5.09
CA ARG A 248 -14.17 9.41 3.86
C ARG A 248 -13.39 9.96 2.66
N GLU A 249 -12.50 10.93 2.89
CA GLU A 249 -11.55 11.40 1.87
C GLU A 249 -10.65 10.26 1.39
N VAL A 250 -10.16 9.39 2.26
CA VAL A 250 -9.39 8.22 1.82
C VAL A 250 -10.25 7.34 0.92
N HIS A 251 -11.46 7.01 1.36
CA HIS A 251 -12.32 6.03 0.68
C HIS A 251 -12.91 6.50 -0.66
N GLU A 252 -13.13 7.80 -0.84
CA GLU A 252 -13.80 8.32 -2.03
C GLU A 252 -13.02 8.05 -3.32
N HIS A 253 -11.67 8.05 -3.26
CA HIS A 253 -10.78 7.73 -4.39
C HIS A 253 -11.07 6.36 -5.01
N MET A 254 -11.57 5.42 -4.22
CA MET A 254 -11.82 4.04 -4.64
C MET A 254 -13.25 3.79 -5.15
N VAL A 255 -14.16 4.75 -4.95
CA VAL A 255 -15.58 4.61 -5.32
C VAL A 255 -15.76 4.35 -6.80
N GLN A 256 -14.97 4.96 -7.67
CA GLN A 256 -15.05 4.74 -9.12
C GLN A 256 -14.70 3.31 -9.56
N TYR A 257 -13.93 2.57 -8.74
CA TYR A 257 -13.48 1.21 -9.08
C TYR A 257 -14.48 0.15 -8.63
N ASP A 258 -15.01 0.27 -7.39
CA ASP A 258 -16.07 -0.58 -6.88
C ASP A 258 -17.07 0.22 -6.01
N PRO A 259 -18.09 0.83 -6.63
CA PRO A 259 -19.10 1.59 -5.89
C PRO A 259 -19.87 0.74 -4.87
N THR A 260 -20.02 -0.57 -5.10
CA THR A 260 -20.79 -1.44 -4.20
C THR A 260 -20.09 -1.60 -2.86
N VAL A 261 -18.75 -1.70 -2.90
CA VAL A 261 -17.92 -1.79 -1.70
C VAL A 261 -17.71 -0.40 -1.07
N HIS A 262 -17.41 0.62 -1.87
CA HIS A 262 -16.88 1.89 -1.34
C HIS A 262 -17.92 2.96 -1.07
N CYS A 263 -19.09 2.93 -1.71
CA CYS A 263 -20.15 3.90 -1.41
C CYS A 263 -20.56 3.88 0.07
N PRO A 264 -20.82 2.73 0.71
CA PRO A 264 -21.10 2.69 2.15
C PRO A 264 -20.06 3.39 3.02
N HIS A 265 -18.78 3.33 2.64
CA HIS A 265 -17.67 3.93 3.40
C HIS A 265 -17.75 5.46 3.43
N ILE A 266 -18.16 6.08 2.32
CA ILE A 266 -18.32 7.55 2.23
C ILE A 266 -19.69 8.03 2.72
N GLY A 267 -20.62 7.11 3.02
CA GLY A 267 -21.98 7.39 3.48
C GLY A 267 -22.11 7.70 4.98
N PRO A 268 -23.34 7.95 5.48
CA PRO A 268 -23.59 8.25 6.89
C PRO A 268 -23.19 7.13 7.85
N THR A 269 -23.35 5.87 7.43
CA THR A 269 -23.03 4.69 8.25
C THR A 269 -21.53 4.42 8.34
N GLY A 270 -20.75 4.95 7.38
CA GLY A 270 -19.31 4.70 7.26
C GLY A 270 -18.96 3.28 6.81
N GLY A 271 -19.96 2.44 6.49
CA GLY A 271 -19.78 1.10 5.95
C GLY A 271 -18.80 0.21 6.74
N GLU A 272 -18.79 0.30 8.07
CA GLU A 272 -17.85 -0.41 8.98
C GLU A 272 -16.37 0.02 8.89
N TYR A 273 -16.01 0.90 7.96
CA TYR A 273 -14.65 1.44 7.84
C TYR A 273 -14.51 2.84 8.44
N CYS A 274 -15.47 3.74 8.21
CA CYS A 274 -15.47 5.06 8.82
C CYS A 274 -16.38 5.10 10.05
N VAL A 275 -16.03 4.29 11.07
CA VAL A 275 -16.82 4.10 12.30
C VAL A 275 -15.98 4.23 13.57
N ASN A 276 -16.63 4.46 14.72
CA ASN A 276 -15.98 4.59 16.04
C ASN A 276 -16.12 3.31 16.87
N ASP A 277 -15.61 2.20 16.36
CA ASP A 277 -15.76 0.83 16.91
C ASP A 277 -14.53 0.34 17.71
N GLN A 278 -13.48 1.14 17.81
CA GLN A 278 -12.22 0.76 18.48
C GLN A 278 -11.74 1.79 19.50
N THR A 279 -11.49 1.32 20.72
CA THR A 279 -10.71 2.03 21.74
C THR A 279 -9.21 1.96 21.44
N TYR A 280 -8.41 2.82 22.10
CA TYR A 280 -6.95 2.75 22.00
C TYR A 280 -6.41 1.36 22.39
N SER A 281 -6.90 0.78 23.50
CA SER A 281 -6.46 -0.52 23.96
C SER A 281 -6.81 -1.63 22.96
N GLN A 282 -8.01 -1.62 22.37
CA GLN A 282 -8.37 -2.59 21.33
C GLN A 282 -7.49 -2.47 20.09
N LYS A 283 -7.12 -1.25 19.68
CA LYS A 283 -6.22 -1.02 18.54
C LYS A 283 -4.81 -1.58 18.80
N VAL A 284 -4.24 -1.30 19.98
CA VAL A 284 -2.91 -1.80 20.37
C VAL A 284 -2.91 -3.32 20.54
N LEU A 285 -3.96 -3.89 21.12
CA LEU A 285 -4.06 -5.31 21.43
C LEU A 285 -4.65 -6.15 20.29
N GLN A 286 -4.87 -5.57 19.10
CA GLN A 286 -5.53 -6.24 18.00
C GLN A 286 -4.69 -7.41 17.47
N LYS A 287 -5.19 -8.63 17.66
CA LYS A 287 -4.67 -9.87 17.07
C LYS A 287 -5.18 -10.02 15.64
N TYR A 288 -4.46 -9.43 14.69
CA TYR A 288 -4.89 -9.37 13.29
C TYR A 288 -4.16 -10.36 12.38
N PHE A 289 -2.84 -10.46 12.52
CA PHE A 289 -2.01 -11.24 11.62
C PHE A 289 -2.08 -12.73 11.93
N ARG A 290 -2.01 -13.56 10.88
CA ARG A 290 -2.04 -15.03 10.98
C ARG A 290 -0.65 -15.64 11.11
N LYS A 291 0.41 -14.93 10.76
CA LYS A 291 1.80 -15.39 10.89
C LYS A 291 2.62 -14.49 11.78
N SER A 292 3.54 -15.12 12.51
CA SER A 292 4.34 -14.43 13.52
C SER A 292 5.31 -13.45 12.88
N TRP A 293 5.46 -12.29 13.49
CA TRP A 293 6.55 -11.36 13.16
C TRP A 293 7.89 -11.74 13.81
N LEU A 294 7.88 -12.72 14.72
CA LEU A 294 9.09 -13.22 15.37
C LEU A 294 9.80 -14.22 14.45
N ILE A 295 11.10 -13.99 14.24
CA ILE A 295 11.92 -14.92 13.46
C ILE A 295 12.07 -16.27 14.20
N PRO A 296 12.26 -17.39 13.48
CA PRO A 296 12.33 -18.71 14.08
C PRO A 296 13.38 -18.84 15.19
N GLU A 297 14.50 -18.13 15.08
CA GLU A 297 15.64 -18.19 16.01
C GLU A 297 15.31 -17.69 17.42
N VAL A 298 14.27 -16.86 17.58
CA VAL A 298 13.85 -16.32 18.88
C VAL A 298 12.57 -16.95 19.42
N GLY A 299 12.05 -18.01 18.78
CA GLY A 299 10.91 -18.79 19.28
C GLY A 299 9.63 -18.74 18.46
N GLY A 300 9.61 -18.02 17.33
CA GLY A 300 8.52 -18.06 16.32
C GLY A 300 7.09 -17.98 16.86
N GLU A 301 6.15 -18.67 16.18
CA GLU A 301 4.71 -18.66 16.49
C GLU A 301 4.37 -19.04 17.94
N GLY A 302 5.18 -19.90 18.58
CA GLY A 302 4.94 -20.34 19.95
C GLY A 302 5.20 -19.29 21.04
N GLN A 303 5.88 -18.18 20.69
CA GLN A 303 6.15 -17.06 21.61
C GLN A 303 5.41 -15.79 21.23
N ASP A 304 4.78 -15.76 20.05
CA ASP A 304 4.06 -14.59 19.58
C ASP A 304 2.66 -14.56 20.19
N VAL A 305 2.53 -13.81 21.29
CA VAL A 305 1.25 -13.64 22.00
C VAL A 305 0.19 -12.92 21.17
N TRP A 306 0.55 -12.38 20.00
CA TRP A 306 -0.34 -11.66 19.09
C TRP A 306 -0.89 -12.54 17.96
N LEU A 307 -0.47 -13.80 17.88
CA LEU A 307 -1.17 -14.87 17.15
C LEU A 307 -2.34 -15.46 17.95
#